data_AF-A0A4Y2MHR2-F1
#
_entry.id   AF-A0A4Y2MHR2-F1
#
_cell.length_a   1.000
_cell.length_b   1.000
_cell.length_c   1.000
_cell.angle_alpha   90.00
_cell.angle_beta   90.00
_cell.angle_gamma   90.00
#
_symmetry.space_group_name_H-M   'P 1'
#
loop_
_entity.id
_entity.type
_entity.pdbx_description
1 polymer ?
#
loop_
_entity_poly.entity_id
_entity_poly.type
_entity_poly.pdbx_seq_one_letter_code
_entity_poly.pdbx_strand_id
1 'polypeptide(L)'
;MLLKRFKLSAEKFRLLFAQHRKTTDSTWKDFYFEVRTYLEGWLTELKIETFEQLKDLIITDQIKKKCPPDYRDHFIDDWSGIISPSELADKLDSLTT
;
A
#
# COMPACT_ATOMS: atom_id res chain seq x y z
N MET A 1 -29.96 -0.06 9.82
CA MET A 1 -29.00 -1.19 9.76
C MET A 1 -28.56 -1.29 8.29
N LEU A 2 -27.32 -1.27 7.83
CA LEU A 2 -25.98 -1.45 8.37
C LEU A 2 -25.02 -0.70 7.42
N LEU A 3 -24.48 0.45 7.81
CA LEU A 3 -23.23 0.95 7.25
C LEU A 3 -22.34 1.30 8.44
N LYS A 4 -22.01 0.29 9.24
CA LYS A 4 -20.64 0.22 9.74
C LYS A 4 -19.80 0.11 8.46
N ARG A 5 -19.44 1.25 7.88
CA ARG A 5 -18.54 1.35 6.74
C ARG A 5 -17.33 0.54 7.15
N PHE A 6 -17.12 -0.62 6.54
CA PHE A 6 -15.88 -1.35 6.72
C PHE A 6 -14.79 -0.39 6.22
N LYS A 7 -14.11 0.27 7.15
CA LYS A 7 -12.96 1.11 6.85
C LYS A 7 -11.95 0.20 6.17
N LEU A 8 -11.63 0.48 4.91
CA LEU A 8 -10.66 -0.31 4.18
C LEU A 8 -9.31 -0.15 4.88
N SER A 9 -8.55 -1.23 5.01
CA SER A 9 -7.19 -1.15 5.57
C SER A 9 -6.24 -0.50 4.58
N ALA A 10 -5.11 0.00 5.08
CA ALA A 10 -4.01 0.53 4.26
C ALA A 10 -3.61 -0.46 3.15
N GLU A 11 -3.46 -1.75 3.49
CA GLU A 11 -3.10 -2.78 2.51
C GLU A 11 -4.16 -2.94 1.40
N LYS A 12 -5.45 -2.83 1.74
CA LYS A 12 -6.50 -2.92 0.73
C LYS A 12 -6.47 -1.74 -0.23
N PHE A 13 -6.23 -0.52 0.27
CA PHE A 13 -6.03 0.64 -0.58
C PHE A 13 -4.78 0.51 -1.46
N ARG A 14 -3.67 0.01 -0.92
CA ARG A 14 -2.44 -0.27 -1.68
C ARG A 14 -2.70 -1.22 -2.84
N LEU A 15 -3.39 -2.33 -2.59
CA LEU A 15 -3.72 -3.33 -3.62
C LEU A 15 -4.64 -2.73 -4.68
N LEU A 16 -5.68 -1.97 -4.28
CA LEU A 16 -6.53 -1.24 -5.21
C LEU A 16 -5.68 -0.28 -6.06
N PHE A 17 -4.85 0.56 -5.46
CA PHE A 17 -3.98 1.48 -6.19
C PHE A 17 -3.02 0.78 -7.17
N ALA A 18 -2.33 -0.27 -6.73
CA ALA A 18 -1.28 -0.92 -7.50
C ALA A 18 -1.79 -1.87 -8.60
N GLN A 19 -2.96 -2.49 -8.40
CA GLN A 19 -3.50 -3.52 -9.29
C GLN A 19 -4.70 -3.05 -10.11
N HIS A 20 -5.23 -1.86 -9.84
CA HIS A 20 -6.38 -1.34 -10.58
C HIS A 20 -6.07 -1.19 -12.06
N ARG A 21 -7.06 -1.55 -12.88
CA ARG A 21 -6.98 -1.46 -14.34
C ARG A 21 -8.24 -0.76 -14.82
N LYS A 22 -8.08 0.11 -15.80
CA LYS A 22 -9.20 0.74 -16.48
C LYS A 22 -10.08 -0.33 -17.13
N THR A 23 -11.38 -0.30 -16.87
CA THR A 23 -12.34 -1.17 -17.57
C THR A 23 -12.62 -0.65 -18.97
N THR A 24 -13.19 -1.48 -19.84
CA THR A 24 -13.59 -1.06 -21.21
C THR A 24 -14.64 0.05 -21.17
N ASP A 25 -15.51 0.02 -20.16
CA ASP A 25 -16.72 0.83 -20.10
C ASP A 25 -16.51 2.16 -19.35
N SER A 26 -15.41 2.32 -18.61
CA SER A 26 -15.10 3.55 -17.90
C SER A 26 -14.38 4.58 -18.77
N THR A 27 -14.46 5.86 -18.42
CA THR A 27 -13.62 6.89 -19.03
C THR A 27 -12.25 6.95 -18.36
N TRP A 28 -11.27 7.60 -18.99
CA TRP A 28 -9.99 7.90 -18.34
C TRP A 28 -10.14 8.82 -17.12
N LYS A 29 -11.17 9.68 -17.12
CA LYS A 29 -11.47 10.56 -15.99
C LYS A 29 -11.96 9.76 -14.79
N ASP A 30 -12.80 8.75 -15.02
CA ASP A 30 -13.25 7.84 -13.96
C ASP A 30 -12.07 7.06 -13.37
N PHE A 31 -11.21 6.49 -14.23
CA PHE A 31 -10.01 5.78 -13.80
C PHE A 31 -9.08 6.68 -12.97
N TYR A 32 -8.86 7.93 -13.40
CA TYR A 32 -8.09 8.90 -12.62
C TYR A 32 -8.70 9.14 -11.23
N PHE A 33 -10.02 9.34 -11.15
CA PHE A 33 -10.70 9.54 -9.87
C PHE A 33 -10.57 8.34 -8.94
N GLU A 34 -10.71 7.13 -9.46
CA GLU A 34 -10.58 5.89 -8.70
C GLU A 34 -9.15 5.74 -8.15
N VAL A 35 -8.13 5.82 -9.02
CA VAL A 35 -6.72 5.70 -8.62
C VAL A 35 -6.33 6.79 -7.60
N ARG A 36 -6.80 8.02 -7.80
CA ARG A 36 -6.59 9.12 -6.85
C ARG A 36 -7.24 8.82 -5.49
N THR A 37 -8.48 8.34 -5.49
CA THR A 37 -9.21 7.98 -4.26
C THR A 37 -8.49 6.86 -3.50
N TYR A 38 -7.95 5.87 -4.21
CA TYR A 38 -7.19 4.79 -3.58
C TYR A 38 -5.89 5.28 -2.97
N LEU A 39 -5.16 6.16 -3.66
CA LEU A 39 -3.95 6.78 -3.11
C LEU A 39 -4.28 7.61 -1.86
N GLU A 40 -5.26 8.52 -1.93
CA GLU A 40 -5.66 9.36 -0.80
C GLU A 40 -6.12 8.53 0.40
N GLY A 41 -6.89 7.46 0.17
CA GLY A 41 -7.28 6.51 1.19
C GLY A 41 -6.08 5.80 1.82
N TRP A 42 -5.11 5.36 1.01
CA TRP A 42 -3.90 4.71 1.50
C TRP A 42 -3.06 5.63 2.39
N LEU A 43 -2.82 6.87 1.93
CA LEU A 43 -2.08 7.88 2.69
C LEU A 43 -2.80 8.23 4.01
N THR A 44 -4.13 8.29 3.98
CA THR A 44 -4.94 8.57 5.18
C THR A 44 -4.86 7.45 6.20
N GLU A 45 -4.98 6.19 5.79
CA GLU A 45 -4.88 5.05 6.73
C GLU A 45 -3.49 4.95 7.38
N LEU A 46 -2.44 5.28 6.64
CA LEU A 46 -1.05 5.28 7.13
C LEU A 46 -0.65 6.59 7.83
N LYS A 47 -1.52 7.60 7.88
CA LYS A 47 -1.24 8.92 8.44
C LYS A 47 0.02 9.55 7.85
N ILE A 48 0.15 9.50 6.51
CA ILE A 48 1.24 10.16 5.80
C ILE A 48 0.94 11.66 5.74
N GLU A 49 1.78 12.46 6.39
CA GLU A 49 1.57 13.91 6.55
C GLU A 49 2.64 14.74 5.84
N THR A 50 3.78 14.12 5.51
CA THR A 50 4.94 14.81 4.93
C THR A 50 5.36 14.23 3.60
N PHE A 51 6.02 15.06 2.79
CA PHE A 51 6.60 14.60 1.52
C PHE A 51 7.71 13.56 1.72
N GLU A 52 8.47 13.66 2.82
CA GLU A 52 9.49 12.65 3.18
C GLU A 52 8.86 11.29 3.44
N GLN A 53 7.81 11.21 4.27
CA GLN A 53 7.07 9.97 4.50
C GLN A 53 6.46 9.39 3.23
N LEU A 54 6.03 10.23 2.28
CA LEU A 54 5.54 9.77 0.99
C LEU A 54 6.66 9.13 0.15
N LYS A 55 7.87 9.72 0.11
CA LYS A 55 9.02 9.12 -0.58
C LYS A 55 9.37 7.77 0.02
N ASP A 56 9.42 7.69 1.35
CA ASP A 56 9.67 6.46 2.10
C ASP A 56 8.64 5.38 1.74
N LEU A 57 7.35 5.72 1.77
CA LEU A 57 6.28 4.82 1.38
C LEU A 57 6.45 4.28 -0.05
N ILE A 58 6.77 5.16 -1.01
CA ILE A 58 6.95 4.76 -2.42
C ILE A 58 8.12 3.79 -2.56
N ILE A 59 9.28 4.08 -1.95
CA ILE A 59 10.45 3.20 -2.01
C ILE A 59 10.14 1.86 -1.35
N THR A 60 9.53 1.89 -0.16
CA THR A 60 9.10 0.70 0.58
C THR A 60 8.16 -0.17 -0.25
N ASP A 61 7.14 0.40 -0.89
CA ASP A 61 6.22 -0.35 -1.74
C ASP A 61 6.93 -0.98 -2.96
N GLN A 62 7.95 -0.32 -3.51
CA GLN A 62 8.75 -0.91 -4.58
C GLN A 62 9.58 -2.10 -4.10
N ILE A 63 10.17 -2.05 -2.92
CA ILE A 63 10.89 -3.19 -2.31
C ILE A 63 9.92 -4.35 -2.08
N LYS A 64 8.76 -4.08 -1.47
CA LYS A 64 7.71 -5.09 -1.21
C LYS A 64 7.25 -5.83 -2.48
N LYS A 65 7.24 -5.17 -3.65
CA LYS A 65 6.90 -5.79 -4.94
C LYS A 65 7.96 -6.77 -5.45
N LYS A 66 9.19 -6.68 -4.94
CA LYS A 66 10.31 -7.56 -5.32
C LYS A 66 10.50 -8.73 -4.35
N CYS A 67 9.92 -8.66 -3.16
CA CYS A 67 9.96 -9.74 -2.19
C CYS A 67 9.14 -10.95 -2.68
N PRO A 68 9.65 -12.18 -2.51
CA PRO A 68 8.86 -13.39 -2.69
C PRO A 68 7.64 -13.41 -1.74
N PRO A 69 6.53 -14.09 -2.10
CA PRO A 69 5.31 -14.14 -1.28
C PRO A 69 5.57 -14.57 0.17
N ASP A 70 6.46 -15.55 0.37
CA ASP A 70 6.78 -16.12 1.69
C ASP A 70 7.27 -15.07 2.70
N TYR A 71 7.94 -14.01 2.23
CA TYR A 71 8.45 -12.93 3.10
C TYR A 71 7.31 -12.08 3.69
N ARG A 72 6.19 -11.95 2.98
CA ARG A 72 5.01 -11.25 3.48
C ARG A 72 4.36 -12.04 4.62
N ASP A 73 4.29 -13.36 4.49
CA ASP A 73 3.59 -14.22 5.44
C ASP A 73 4.28 -14.25 6.81
N HIS A 74 5.60 -14.05 6.84
CA HIS A 74 6.39 -13.91 8.07
C HIS A 74 6.10 -12.62 8.86
N PHE A 75 5.60 -11.57 8.21
CA PHE A 75 5.39 -10.25 8.83
C PHE A 75 3.97 -9.73 8.65
N ILE A 76 2.97 -10.61 8.51
CA ILE A 76 1.63 -10.23 8.05
C ILE A 76 0.98 -9.10 8.86
N ASP A 77 1.23 -9.07 10.17
CA ASP A 77 0.67 -8.06 11.09
C ASP A 77 1.31 -6.67 10.89
N ASP A 78 2.63 -6.62 10.66
CA ASP A 78 3.39 -5.37 10.54
C ASP A 78 3.53 -4.90 9.09
N TRP A 79 3.43 -5.82 8.12
CA TRP A 79 3.81 -5.60 6.72
C TRP A 79 3.13 -4.37 6.11
N SER A 80 1.86 -4.17 6.41
CA SER A 80 1.09 -3.04 5.86
C SER A 80 1.47 -1.70 6.48
N GLY A 81 2.00 -1.68 7.70
CA GLY A 81 2.36 -0.47 8.45
C GLY A 81 3.81 -0.03 8.29
N ILE A 82 4.71 -0.91 7.80
CA ILE A 82 6.11 -0.53 7.54
C ILE A 82 6.13 0.50 6.40
N ILE A 83 6.54 1.72 6.74
CA ILE A 83 6.70 2.86 5.81
C ILE A 83 8.18 3.11 5.51
N SER A 84 9.07 2.87 6.50
CA SER A 84 10.50 3.11 6.37
C SER A 84 11.17 2.05 5.47
N PRO A 85 11.88 2.46 4.39
CA PRO A 85 12.60 1.53 3.54
C PRO A 85 13.75 0.82 4.26
N SER A 86 14.44 1.52 5.16
CA SER A 86 15.55 0.95 5.91
C SER A 86 15.06 -0.11 6.89
N GLU A 87 13.97 0.17 7.61
CA GLU A 87 13.36 -0.79 8.53
C GLU A 87 12.91 -2.06 7.79
N LEU A 88 12.32 -1.90 6.60
CA LEU A 88 11.96 -3.04 5.76
C LEU A 88 13.20 -3.84 5.35
N ALA A 89 14.26 -3.19 4.89
CA ALA A 89 15.48 -3.84 4.47
C ALA A 89 16.10 -4.66 5.63
N ASP A 90 16.23 -4.04 6.81
CA ASP A 90 16.78 -4.71 8.00
C ASP A 90 15.97 -5.97 8.38
N LYS A 91 14.62 -5.88 8.33
CA LYS A 91 13.73 -7.03 8.56
C LYS A 91 13.92 -8.13 7.52
N LEU A 92 14.05 -7.78 6.24
CA LEU A 92 14.26 -8.75 5.17
C LEU A 92 15.62 -9.46 5.29
N ASP A 93 16.69 -8.72 5.58
CA ASP A 93 18.03 -9.27 5.75
C ASP A 93 18.08 -10.26 6.92
N SER A 94 17.33 -9.99 8.00
CA SER A 94 17.22 -10.88 9.16
C SER A 94 16.57 -12.25 8.87
N LEU A 95 15.79 -12.37 7.78
CA LEU A 95 15.23 -13.65 7.34
C LEU A 95 16.20 -14.45 6.45
N THR A 96 17.20 -13.78 5.88
CA THR A 96 18.19 -14.39 4.98
C THR A 96 19.49 -14.79 5.66
N THR A 97 19.64 -14.47 6.95
CA THR A 97 20.80 -14.78 7.80
C THR A 97 20.50 -15.99 8.69
#